data_AF-A0A452HVK7-F1
#
_entry.id   AF-A0A452HVK7-F1
#
_cell.length_a   1.000
_cell.length_b   1.000
_cell.length_c   1.000
_cell.angle_alpha   90.00
_cell.angle_beta   90.00
_cell.angle_gamma   90.00
#
_symmetry.space_group_name_H-M   'P 1'
#
loop_
_entity.id
_entity.type
_entity.pdbx_description
1 polymer ?
#
loop_
_entity_poly.entity_id
_entity_poly.type
_entity_poly.pdbx_seq_one_letter_code
_entity_poly.pdbx_strand_id
1 'polypeptide(L)'
;MHSEIITDRAFYGQEIHYCGIAAEDSTDFNLHEHFYPASEYINKALSALNGKILVHCVVGKSRSATLVLAYLMIYHHFSLTDAVQCVIQHRAISPNRGFLKQLHDLDVELQDKTNLCELL
;
A
#
# COMPACT_ATOMS: atom_id res chain seq x y z
N MET A 1 -10.11 22.74 11.65
CA MET A 1 -11.19 21.73 11.71
C MET A 1 -10.84 20.66 10.67
N HIS A 2 -10.13 19.62 11.08
CA HIS A 2 -9.90 18.46 10.21
C HIS A 2 -11.18 17.64 10.26
N SER A 3 -12.03 17.75 9.24
CA SER A 3 -13.12 16.80 9.05
C SER A 3 -12.47 15.44 8.80
N GLU A 4 -12.49 14.56 9.79
CA GLU A 4 -12.18 13.16 9.59
C GLU A 4 -13.14 12.62 8.54
N ILE A 5 -12.64 12.29 7.36
CA ILE A 5 -13.42 11.54 6.38
C ILE A 5 -13.49 10.12 6.92
N ILE A 6 -14.50 9.84 7.74
CA ILE A 6 -14.78 8.51 8.27
C ILE A 6 -15.52 7.75 7.16
N THR A 7 -14.76 7.19 6.23
CA THR A 7 -15.25 6.05 5.48
C THR A 7 -15.11 4.83 6.38
N ASP A 8 -16.19 4.11 6.61
CA ASP A 8 -16.18 2.86 7.36
C ASP A 8 -17.10 1.84 6.68
N ARG A 9 -17.27 0.68 7.32
CA ARG A 9 -18.19 -0.35 6.83
C ARG A 9 -19.64 0.14 6.73
N ALA A 10 -20.06 1.08 7.59
CA ALA A 10 -21.41 1.62 7.54
C ALA A 10 -21.59 2.52 6.32
N PHE A 11 -20.57 3.31 5.96
CA PHE A 11 -20.58 4.16 4.77
C PHE A 11 -20.70 3.35 3.46
N TYR A 12 -19.91 2.28 3.32
CA TYR A 12 -19.90 1.46 2.10
C TYR A 12 -20.98 0.37 2.07
N GLY A 13 -21.64 0.10 3.19
CA GLY A 13 -22.65 -0.95 3.30
C GLY A 13 -22.07 -2.35 3.48
N GLN A 14 -22.96 -3.35 3.59
CA GLN A 14 -22.60 -4.74 3.93
C GLN A 14 -22.12 -5.56 2.73
N GLU A 15 -22.35 -5.08 1.51
CA GLU A 15 -21.97 -5.78 0.26
C GLU A 15 -20.48 -5.60 -0.09
N ILE A 16 -19.82 -4.62 0.53
CA ILE A 16 -18.40 -4.35 0.33
C ILE A 16 -17.62 -4.86 1.54
N HIS A 17 -16.63 -5.72 1.28
CA HIS A 17 -15.66 -6.09 2.30
C HIS A 17 -14.78 -4.87 2.60
N TYR A 18 -14.75 -4.46 3.87
CA TYR A 18 -14.05 -3.26 4.33
C TYR A 18 -12.87 -3.63 5.24
N CYS A 19 -11.73 -3.02 5.00
CA CYS A 19 -10.56 -3.03 5.88
C CYS A 19 -10.08 -1.59 6.08
N GLY A 20 -10.07 -1.13 7.34
CA GLY A 20 -9.64 0.21 7.69
C GLY A 20 -8.28 0.19 8.38
N ILE A 21 -7.40 1.10 7.97
CA ILE A 21 -6.13 1.38 8.64
C ILE A 21 -6.18 2.83 9.12
N ALA A 22 -6.13 3.03 10.44
CA ALA A 22 -6.09 4.35 11.04
C ALA A 22 -4.68 4.95 10.90
N ALA A 23 -4.40 5.51 9.72
CA ALA A 23 -3.10 6.09 9.38
C ALA A 23 -3.16 7.61 9.17
N GLU A 24 -2.27 8.31 9.86
CA GLU A 24 -2.00 9.73 9.64
C GLU A 24 -1.05 9.93 8.45
N ASP A 25 -1.23 11.01 7.69
CA ASP A 25 -0.27 11.36 6.62
C ASP A 25 0.89 12.18 7.19
N SER A 26 1.60 11.58 8.14
CA SER A 26 2.74 12.17 8.84
C SER A 26 4.02 11.43 8.46
N THR A 27 5.15 12.15 8.52
CA THR A 27 6.47 11.54 8.32
C THR A 27 6.88 10.63 9.46
N ASP A 28 6.24 10.78 10.62
CA ASP A 28 6.56 10.04 11.84
C ASP A 28 5.63 8.83 12.04
N PHE A 29 4.58 8.69 11.21
CA PHE A 29 3.68 7.55 11.28
C PHE A 29 4.35 6.30 10.71
N ASN A 30 4.36 5.21 11.48
CA ASN A 30 4.92 3.93 11.04
C ASN A 30 3.89 3.16 10.18
N LEU A 31 3.88 3.39 8.87
CA LEU A 31 3.00 2.67 7.95
C LEU A 31 3.55 1.28 7.58
N HIS A 32 4.84 1.03 7.83
CA HIS A 32 5.52 -0.23 7.52
C HIS A 32 4.85 -1.45 8.17
N GLU A 33 4.35 -1.32 9.41
CA GLU A 33 3.61 -2.37 10.12
C GLU A 33 2.38 -2.87 9.35
N HIS A 34 1.87 -2.07 8.43
CA HIS A 34 0.70 -2.39 7.62
C HIS A 34 1.04 -2.88 6.21
N PHE A 35 2.30 -2.85 5.77
CA PHE A 35 2.67 -3.22 4.40
C PHE A 35 2.28 -4.66 4.07
N TYR A 36 2.69 -5.64 4.87
CA TYR A 36 2.35 -7.04 4.63
C TYR A 36 0.85 -7.34 4.84
N PRO A 37 0.20 -6.94 5.96
CA PRO A 37 -1.24 -7.18 6.14
C PRO A 37 -2.11 -6.56 5.05
N ALA A 38 -1.82 -5.31 4.65
CA ALA A 38 -2.57 -4.66 3.58
C ALA A 38 -2.32 -5.33 2.22
N SER A 39 -1.07 -5.69 1.92
CA SER A 39 -0.73 -6.37 0.67
C SER A 39 -1.40 -7.73 0.57
N GLU A 40 -1.47 -8.48 1.67
CA GLU A 40 -2.19 -9.75 1.73
C GLU A 40 -3.70 -9.55 1.51
N TYR A 41 -4.29 -8.52 2.12
CA TYR A 41 -5.70 -8.19 1.91
C TYR A 41 -6.01 -7.83 0.46
N ILE A 42 -5.15 -7.00 -0.17
CA ILE A 42 -5.23 -6.65 -1.59
C ILE A 42 -5.14 -7.91 -2.46
N ASN A 43 -4.14 -8.76 -2.20
CA ASN A 43 -3.93 -9.97 -2.98
C ASN A 43 -5.12 -10.94 -2.89
N LYS A 44 -5.64 -11.17 -1.68
CA LYS A 44 -6.84 -12.01 -1.44
C LYS A 44 -8.05 -11.48 -2.21
N ALA A 45 -8.28 -10.17 -2.19
CA ALA A 45 -9.39 -9.55 -2.91
C ALA A 45 -9.25 -9.71 -4.43
N LEU A 46 -8.05 -9.52 -4.98
CA LEU A 46 -7.78 -9.65 -6.42
C LEU A 46 -7.74 -11.11 -6.91
N SER A 47 -7.50 -12.07 -6.03
CA SER A 47 -7.50 -13.51 -6.36
C SER A 47 -8.89 -14.12 -6.48
N ALA A 48 -9.93 -13.41 -6.02
CA ALA A 48 -11.32 -13.85 -6.14
C ALA A 48 -11.82 -13.74 -7.59
N LEU A 49 -12.79 -14.59 -7.96
CA LEU A 49 -13.45 -14.49 -9.27
C LEU A 49 -14.12 -13.11 -9.41
N ASN A 50 -13.72 -12.35 -10.45
CA ASN A 50 -14.14 -10.96 -10.68
C ASN A 50 -13.81 -10.00 -9.51
N GLY A 51 -12.79 -10.33 -8.72
CA GLY A 51 -12.32 -9.55 -7.58
C GLY A 51 -11.89 -8.14 -7.98
N LYS A 52 -12.35 -7.14 -7.22
CA LYS A 52 -11.96 -5.74 -7.36
C LYS A 52 -11.74 -5.15 -5.98
N ILE A 53 -10.80 -4.22 -5.88
CA ILE A 53 -10.52 -3.52 -4.63
C ILE A 53 -10.29 -2.03 -4.90
N LEU A 54 -10.82 -1.20 -4.01
CA LEU A 54 -10.52 0.23 -3.93
C LEU A 54 -9.60 0.46 -2.73
N VAL A 55 -8.37 0.89 -3.00
CA VAL A 55 -7.44 1.37 -1.95
C VAL A 55 -7.46 2.89 -1.97
N HIS A 56 -7.97 3.52 -0.91
CA HIS A 56 -8.11 4.97 -0.84
C HIS A 56 -7.61 5.54 0.48
N CYS A 57 -7.36 6.85 0.48
CA CYS A 57 -7.19 7.67 1.68
C CYS A 57 -7.99 8.97 1.46
N VAL A 58 -7.63 10.08 2.12
CA VAL A 58 -8.35 11.35 1.95
C VAL A 58 -8.19 11.91 0.53
N VAL A 59 -6.95 12.04 0.03
CA VAL A 59 -6.64 12.62 -1.29
C VAL A 59 -6.23 11.57 -2.32
N GLY A 60 -5.85 10.38 -1.86
CA GLY A 60 -5.33 9.31 -2.71
C GLY A 60 -3.95 9.62 -3.31
N LYS A 61 -3.08 10.35 -2.60
CA LYS A 61 -1.73 10.71 -3.08
C LYS A 61 -0.59 10.10 -2.27
N SER A 62 -0.75 9.97 -0.96
CA SER A 62 0.31 9.53 -0.06
C SER A 62 0.00 8.15 0.52
N ARG A 63 -0.65 8.04 1.69
CA ARG A 63 -0.99 6.77 2.40
C ARG A 63 -1.44 5.61 1.50
N SER A 64 -2.51 5.80 0.74
CA SER A 64 -3.05 4.74 -0.12
C SER A 64 -2.10 4.37 -1.27
N ALA A 65 -1.36 5.34 -1.80
CA ALA A 65 -0.35 5.08 -2.81
C ALA A 65 0.80 4.27 -2.21
N THR A 66 1.27 4.61 -1.01
CA THR A 66 2.31 3.85 -0.30
C THR A 66 1.92 2.37 -0.14
N LEU A 67 0.69 2.07 0.28
CA LEU A 67 0.23 0.69 0.42
C LEU A 67 0.16 -0.07 -0.92
N VAL A 68 -0.25 0.61 -2.00
CA VAL A 68 -0.25 0.01 -3.35
C VAL A 68 1.18 -0.25 -3.84
N LEU A 69 2.11 0.68 -3.60
CA LEU A 69 3.53 0.49 -3.93
C LEU A 69 4.11 -0.72 -3.18
N ALA A 70 3.89 -0.81 -1.87
CA ALA A 70 4.31 -1.96 -1.08
C ALA A 70 3.72 -3.28 -1.59
N TYR A 71 2.45 -3.28 -2.00
CA TYR A 71 1.81 -4.46 -2.61
C TYR A 71 2.50 -4.90 -3.90
N LEU A 72 2.82 -3.96 -4.81
CA LEU A 72 3.54 -4.28 -6.04
C LEU A 72 4.95 -4.84 -5.75
N MET A 73 5.64 -4.28 -4.75
CA MET A 73 6.95 -4.78 -4.35
C MET A 73 6.87 -6.20 -3.76
N ILE A 74 5.92 -6.45 -2.86
CA ILE A 74 5.80 -7.72 -2.14
C ILE A 74 5.25 -8.85 -3.03
N TYR A 75 4.19 -8.60 -3.81
CA TYR A 75 3.47 -9.64 -4.56
C TYR A 75 3.79 -9.70 -6.05
N HIS A 76 4.34 -8.62 -6.61
CA HIS A 76 4.74 -8.57 -8.02
C HIS A 76 6.26 -8.42 -8.20
N HIS A 77 7.03 -8.43 -7.10
CA HIS A 77 8.49 -8.39 -7.10
C HIS A 77 9.09 -7.17 -7.81
N PHE A 78 8.38 -6.05 -7.77
CA PHE A 78 8.90 -4.80 -8.32
C PHE A 78 9.92 -4.18 -7.37
N SER A 79 10.98 -3.57 -7.92
CA SER A 79 11.76 -2.60 -7.16
C SER A 79 10.88 -1.41 -6.77
N LEU A 80 11.30 -0.60 -5.79
CA LEU A 80 10.56 0.62 -5.46
C LEU A 80 10.43 1.54 -6.70
N THR A 81 11.48 1.62 -7.52
CA THR A 81 11.48 2.45 -8.73
C THR A 81 10.43 1.96 -9.74
N ASP A 82 10.37 0.65 -9.99
CA ASP A 82 9.41 0.06 -10.94
C ASP A 82 7.97 0.20 -10.44
N ALA A 83 7.75 0.01 -9.13
CA ALA A 83 6.45 0.22 -8.50
C ALA A 83 5.98 1.67 -8.67
N VAL A 84 6.84 2.65 -8.41
CA VAL A 84 6.52 4.08 -8.61
C VAL A 84 6.21 4.35 -10.07
N GLN A 85 7.07 3.90 -10.99
CA GLN A 85 6.90 4.13 -12.42
C GLN A 85 5.57 3.55 -12.95
N CYS A 86 5.18 2.37 -12.47
CA CYS A 86 3.91 1.73 -12.82
C CYS A 86 2.70 2.56 -12.34
N VAL A 87 2.72 3.02 -11.10
CA VAL A 87 1.57 3.74 -10.52
C VAL A 87 1.43 5.16 -11.09
N ILE A 88 2.53 5.88 -11.31
CA ILE A 88 2.48 7.28 -11.80
C ILE A 88 1.88 7.40 -13.20
N GLN A 89 1.96 6.34 -14.01
CA GLN A 89 1.34 6.31 -15.34
C GLN A 89 -0.20 6.39 -15.28
N HIS A 90 -0.80 5.98 -14.17
CA HIS A 90 -2.24 5.91 -14.00
C HIS A 90 -2.78 6.95 -13.01
N ARG A 91 -1.94 7.40 -12.07
CA ARG A 91 -2.33 8.35 -11.04
C ARG A 91 -1.14 9.15 -10.53
N ALA A 92 -1.28 10.47 -10.45
CA ALA A 92 -0.31 11.31 -9.78
C ALA A 92 -0.25 10.98 -8.27
N ILE A 93 0.86 10.41 -7.82
CA ILE A 93 1.14 10.05 -6.43
C ILE A 93 2.31 10.87 -5.89
N SER A 94 2.34 11.05 -4.57
CA SER A 94 3.41 11.73 -3.85
C SER A 94 3.37 11.30 -2.38
N PRO A 95 3.86 10.07 -2.06
CA PRO A 95 4.08 9.67 -0.67
C PRO A 95 4.95 10.70 0.07
N ASN A 96 4.67 10.92 1.35
CA ASN A 96 5.51 11.78 2.16
C ASN A 96 6.91 11.15 2.36
N ARG A 97 7.90 11.95 2.76
CA ARG A 97 9.30 11.51 2.91
C ARG A 97 9.49 10.34 3.90
N GLY A 98 8.68 10.25 4.95
CA GLY A 98 8.74 9.15 5.92
C GLY A 98 8.28 7.84 5.29
N PHE A 99 7.20 7.88 4.52
CA PHE A 99 6.72 6.72 3.77
C PHE A 99 7.66 6.30 2.65
N LEU A 100 8.30 7.25 1.94
CA LEU A 100 9.33 6.92 0.96
C LEU A 100 10.52 6.22 1.61
N LYS A 101 10.95 6.66 2.79
CA LYS A 101 12.01 5.98 3.55
C LYS A 101 11.60 4.57 3.96
N GLN A 102 10.37 4.39 4.47
CA GLN A 102 9.85 3.07 4.84
C GLN A 102 9.73 2.12 3.63
N LEU A 103 9.34 2.63 2.44
CA LEU A 103 9.34 1.85 1.21
C LEU A 103 10.75 1.49 0.74
N HIS A 104 11.71 2.41 0.87
CA HIS A 104 13.11 2.12 0.57
C HIS A 104 13.65 1.02 1.48
N ASP A 105 13.33 1.06 2.77
CA ASP A 105 13.72 0.01 3.72
C ASP A 105 13.13 -1.35 3.33
N LEU A 106 11.86 -1.38 2.92
CA LEU A 106 11.24 -2.59 2.36
C LEU A 106 11.97 -3.09 1.10
N ASP A 107 12.39 -2.20 0.20
CA ASP A 107 13.11 -2.59 -1.03
C ASP A 107 14.44 -3.29 -0.70
N VAL A 108 15.21 -2.73 0.25
CA VAL A 108 16.44 -3.35 0.76
C VAL A 108 16.15 -4.71 1.40
N GLU A 109 15.13 -4.81 2.25
CA GLU A 109 14.73 -6.08 2.88
C GLU A 109 14.36 -7.17 1.85
N LEU A 110 13.67 -6.80 0.77
CA LEU A 110 13.25 -7.74 -0.27
C LEU A 110 14.43 -8.16 -1.18
N GLN A 111 15.36 -7.25 -1.47
CA GLN A 111 16.57 -7.57 -2.23
C GLN A 111 17.47 -8.53 -1.45
N ASP A 112 17.67 -8.30 -0.14
CA ASP A 112 18.47 -9.19 0.70
C ASP A 112 17.88 -10.61 0.76
N LYS A 113 16.55 -10.74 0.86
CA LYS A 113 15.87 -12.04 0.82
C LYS A 113 16.03 -12.74 -0.52
N THR A 114 15.93 -12.00 -1.62
CA THR A 114 16.10 -12.55 -2.97
C THR A 114 17.51 -13.08 -3.16
N ASN A 115 18.52 -12.29 -2.78
CA ASN A 115 19.93 -12.68 -2.84
C ASN A 115 20.22 -13.91 -1.96
N LEU A 116 19.60 -14.01 -0.78
CA LEU A 116 19.76 -15.18 0.08
C LEU A 116 19.14 -16.45 -0.54
N CYS A 117 17.96 -16.34 -1.16
CA CYS A 117 17.32 -17.46 -1.85
C CYS A 117 18.10 -17.94 -3.08
N GLU A 118 18.82 -17.07 -3.78
CA GLU A 118 19.68 -17.48 -4.92
C GLU A 118 20.96 -18.21 -4.49
N LEU A 119 21.35 -18.09 -3.22
CA LEU A 119 22.56 -18.71 -2.67
C LEU A 119 22.29 -20.03 -1.92
N LEU A 120 21.02 -20.45 -1.77
CA LEU A 120 20.58 -21.69 -1.12
C LEU A 120 20.08 -22.71 -2.14
#